data_AF-A0A7J6ESN7-F1
#
_entry.id   AF-A0A7J6ESN7-F1
#
_cell.length_a   1.000
_cell.length_b   1.000
_cell.length_c   1.000
_cell.angle_alpha   90.00
_cell.angle_beta   90.00
_cell.angle_gamma   90.00
#
_symmetry.space_group_name_H-M   'P 1'
#
loop_
_entity.id
_entity.type
_entity.pdbx_description
1 polymer ?
#
loop_
_entity_poly.entity_id
_entity_poly.type
_entity_poly.pdbx_seq_one_letter_code
_entity_poly.pdbx_strand_id
1 'polypeptide(L)'
;MKFKDGISDDQIEQMNKEYANLLNLVPSMKALQLGKVVEMSPGNYKHGNGGYTHIFESTFESMEGVAEYTFHPAHLHLGHLYSHTFDKVLVFDYIIPITTISPNSSTS
;
A
#
# COMPACT_ATOMS: atom_id res chain seq x y z
N MET A 1 -3.16 3.30 -5.34
CA MET A 1 -3.88 2.81 -6.54
C MET A 1 -5.19 3.56 -6.78
N LYS A 2 -5.77 3.43 -7.98
CA LYS A 2 -7.10 3.92 -8.37
C LYS A 2 -7.86 2.78 -9.03
N PHE A 3 -9.10 2.54 -8.60
CA PHE A 3 -10.01 1.60 -9.26
C PHE A 3 -10.58 2.20 -10.55
N LYS A 4 -10.98 1.32 -11.48
CA LYS A 4 -11.81 1.69 -12.63
C LYS A 4 -13.18 2.17 -12.15
N ASP A 5 -13.85 2.93 -12.99
CA ASP A 5 -15.21 3.37 -12.72
C ASP A 5 -16.16 2.15 -12.69
N GLY A 6 -17.15 2.20 -11.80
CA GLY A 6 -18.15 1.14 -11.66
C GLY A 6 -17.78 0.00 -10.70
N ILE A 7 -16.58 0.01 -10.11
CA ILE A 7 -16.25 -0.88 -8.98
C ILE A 7 -16.97 -0.36 -7.73
N SER A 8 -17.80 -1.21 -7.11
CA SER A 8 -18.56 -0.84 -5.91
C SER A 8 -17.70 -0.89 -4.63
N ASP A 9 -18.11 -0.15 -3.60
CA ASP A 9 -17.44 -0.18 -2.29
C ASP A 9 -17.44 -1.61 -1.68
N ASP A 10 -18.49 -2.40 -1.89
CA ASP A 10 -18.55 -3.80 -1.44
C ASP A 10 -17.49 -4.69 -2.13
N GLN A 11 -17.24 -4.49 -3.43
CA GLN A 11 -16.19 -5.20 -4.16
C GLN A 11 -14.80 -4.82 -3.63
N ILE A 12 -14.61 -3.53 -3.31
CA ILE A 12 -13.38 -3.03 -2.71
C ILE A 12 -13.18 -3.62 -1.32
N GLU A 13 -14.23 -3.68 -0.50
CA GLU A 13 -14.18 -4.26 0.84
C GLU A 13 -13.85 -5.76 0.79
N GLN A 14 -14.46 -6.50 -0.14
CA GLN A 14 -14.16 -7.92 -0.33
C GLN A 14 -12.69 -8.13 -0.70
N MET A 15 -12.18 -7.35 -1.67
CA MET A 15 -10.76 -7.39 -2.05
C MET A 15 -9.87 -7.06 -0.84
N ASN A 16 -10.21 -6.04 -0.05
CA ASN A 16 -9.45 -5.66 1.15
C ASN A 16 -9.38 -6.81 2.17
N LYS A 17 -10.48 -7.54 2.39
CA LYS A 17 -10.52 -8.71 3.29
C LYS A 17 -9.61 -9.84 2.81
N GLU A 18 -9.60 -10.10 1.50
CA GLU A 18 -8.74 -11.14 0.91
C GLU A 18 -7.25 -10.77 1.00
N TYR A 19 -6.91 -9.50 0.72
CA TYR A 19 -5.54 -9.00 0.92
C TYR A 19 -5.12 -9.03 2.38
N ALA A 20 -6.00 -8.70 3.34
CA ALA A 20 -5.69 -8.79 4.76
C ALA A 20 -5.36 -10.22 5.20
N ASN A 21 -5.95 -11.23 4.56
CA ASN A 21 -5.63 -12.63 4.85
C ASN A 21 -4.20 -13.02 4.41
N LEU A 22 -3.51 -12.22 3.58
CA LEU A 22 -2.10 -12.47 3.26
C LEU A 22 -1.20 -12.44 4.48
N LEU A 23 -1.56 -11.69 5.54
CA LEU A 23 -0.83 -11.71 6.82
C LEU A 23 -0.80 -13.11 7.45
N ASN A 24 -1.82 -13.93 7.21
CA ASN A 24 -1.87 -15.32 7.71
C ASN A 24 -1.14 -16.30 6.79
N LEU A 25 -1.03 -15.98 5.50
CA LEU A 25 -0.53 -16.88 4.46
C LEU A 25 0.94 -16.63 4.11
N VAL A 26 1.44 -15.41 4.33
CA VAL A 26 2.76 -14.96 3.91
C VAL A 26 3.53 -14.46 5.14
N PRO A 27 4.28 -15.34 5.83
CA PRO A 27 4.94 -14.99 7.09
C PRO A 27 5.93 -13.82 7.01
N SER A 28 6.47 -13.51 5.83
CA SER A 28 7.36 -12.37 5.62
C SER A 28 6.63 -11.02 5.71
N MET A 29 5.32 -10.97 5.44
CA MET A 29 4.48 -9.79 5.54
C MET A 29 4.09 -9.55 7.01
N LYS A 30 4.57 -8.46 7.60
CA LYS A 30 4.42 -8.20 9.05
C LYS A 30 3.25 -7.30 9.38
N ALA A 31 2.91 -6.39 8.48
CA ALA A 31 1.74 -5.51 8.62
C ALA A 31 1.15 -5.20 7.25
N LEU A 32 -0.15 -4.88 7.26
CA LEU A 32 -0.87 -4.36 6.11
C LEU A 32 -1.80 -3.25 6.56
N GLN A 33 -1.75 -2.12 5.86
CA GLN A 33 -2.66 -0.99 6.02
C GLN A 33 -3.32 -0.69 4.68
N LEU A 34 -4.64 -0.68 4.68
CA LEU A 34 -5.47 -0.40 3.52
C LEU A 34 -6.30 0.85 3.82
N GLY A 35 -6.25 1.85 2.93
CA GLY A 35 -6.91 3.13 3.18
C GLY A 35 -7.45 3.79 1.92
N LYS A 36 -8.53 4.56 2.08
CA LYS A 36 -9.06 5.47 1.07
C LYS A 36 -8.54 6.88 1.36
N VAL A 37 -8.10 7.60 0.33
CA VAL A 37 -7.72 9.00 0.46
C VAL A 37 -8.98 9.83 0.73
N VAL A 38 -9.05 10.44 1.91
CA VAL A 38 -10.19 11.28 2.34
C VAL A 38 -9.93 12.75 2.02
N GLU A 39 -8.75 13.24 2.36
CA GLU A 39 -8.35 14.63 2.16
C GLU A 39 -6.86 14.70 1.82
N MET A 40 -6.49 15.69 1.02
CA MET A 40 -5.10 15.99 0.72
C MET A 40 -4.60 17.11 1.62
N SER A 41 -3.37 16.99 2.14
CA SER A 41 -2.77 18.06 2.95
C SER A 41 -2.74 19.40 2.19
N PRO A 42 -2.91 20.55 2.88
CA PRO A 42 -3.09 21.83 2.20
C PRO A 42 -1.96 22.30 1.27
N GLY A 43 -0.74 21.77 1.44
CA GLY A 43 0.38 22.07 0.54
C GLY A 43 0.35 21.30 -0.78
N ASN A 44 -0.41 20.20 -0.86
CA ASN A 44 -0.34 19.26 -1.99
C ASN A 44 -1.36 19.56 -3.11
N TYR A 45 -2.23 20.56 -2.97
CA TYR A 45 -3.24 20.88 -3.99
C TYR A 45 -2.65 21.25 -5.35
N LYS A 46 -1.46 21.87 -5.37
CA LYS A 46 -0.81 22.30 -6.63
C LYS A 46 -0.38 21.15 -7.53
N HIS A 47 -0.02 20.01 -6.94
CA HIS A 47 0.43 18.82 -7.66
C HIS A 47 -0.65 17.73 -7.73
N GLY A 48 -1.63 17.79 -6.82
CA GLY A 48 -2.66 16.75 -6.69
C GLY A 48 -2.06 15.41 -6.28
N ASN A 49 -2.91 14.40 -6.15
CA ASN A 49 -2.53 13.03 -5.81
C ASN A 49 -2.39 12.15 -7.06
N GLY A 50 -2.25 12.74 -8.25
CA GLY A 50 -2.23 12.00 -9.53
C GLY A 50 -3.52 11.23 -9.85
N GLY A 51 -4.61 11.48 -9.10
CA GLY A 51 -5.87 10.75 -9.19
C GLY A 51 -5.89 9.41 -8.45
N TYR A 52 -4.87 9.09 -7.65
CA TYR A 52 -4.89 7.89 -6.81
C TYR A 52 -5.88 8.04 -5.64
N THR A 53 -6.70 7.02 -5.40
CA THR A 53 -7.81 7.09 -4.42
C THR A 53 -7.62 6.18 -3.22
N HIS A 54 -6.74 5.18 -3.32
CA HIS A 54 -6.49 4.20 -2.27
C HIS A 54 -4.99 3.96 -2.06
N ILE A 55 -4.62 3.61 -0.84
CA ILE A 55 -3.25 3.27 -0.43
C ILE A 55 -3.26 1.83 0.12
N PHE A 56 -2.23 1.09 -0.28
CA PHE A 56 -1.89 -0.24 0.19
C PHE A 56 -0.46 -0.11 0.70
N GLU A 57 -0.28 -0.24 2.00
CA GLU A 57 1.03 -0.21 2.64
C GLU A 57 1.25 -1.57 3.30
N SER A 58 2.39 -2.18 3.03
CA SER A 58 2.80 -3.44 3.64
C SER A 58 4.19 -3.28 4.24
N THR A 59 4.36 -3.85 5.44
CA THR A 59 5.64 -3.80 6.15
C THR A 59 6.33 -5.16 6.10
N PHE A 60 7.63 -5.13 5.82
CA PHE A 60 8.51 -6.27 5.78
C PHE A 60 9.78 -5.96 6.58
N GLU A 61 10.48 -7.00 7.05
CA GLU A 61 11.76 -6.85 7.75
C GLU A 61 12.97 -6.76 6.81
N SER A 62 12.82 -7.20 5.55
CA SER A 62 13.89 -7.16 4.56
C SER A 62 13.36 -7.18 3.12
N MET A 63 14.24 -6.90 2.16
CA MET A 63 13.91 -6.98 0.73
C MET A 63 13.73 -8.42 0.24
N GLU A 64 14.38 -9.40 0.87
CA GLU A 64 14.09 -10.82 0.62
C GLU A 64 12.65 -11.15 1.02
N GLY A 65 12.17 -10.61 2.15
CA GLY A 65 10.77 -10.75 2.57
C GLY A 65 9.78 -10.15 1.57
N VAL A 66 10.12 -9.00 0.97
CA VAL A 66 9.36 -8.39 -0.14
C VAL A 66 9.33 -9.33 -1.35
N ALA A 67 10.46 -9.93 -1.74
CA ALA A 67 10.52 -10.87 -2.85
C ALA A 67 9.69 -12.14 -2.58
N GLU A 68 9.80 -12.73 -1.39
CA GLU A 68 8.99 -13.88 -0.97
C GLU A 68 7.49 -13.59 -1.10
N TYR A 69 7.04 -12.42 -0.62
CA TYR A 69 5.66 -11.96 -0.78
C TYR A 69 5.28 -11.77 -2.25
N THR A 70 6.12 -11.10 -3.02
CA THR A 70 5.85 -10.75 -4.42
C THR A 70 5.58 -12.00 -5.26
N PHE A 71 6.36 -13.06 -5.03
CA PHE A 71 6.25 -14.33 -5.74
C PHE A 71 5.39 -15.38 -5.02
N HIS A 72 4.77 -15.04 -3.88
CA HIS A 72 3.96 -15.99 -3.14
C HIS A 72 2.70 -16.38 -3.93
N PRO A 73 2.32 -17.67 -4.03
CA PRO A 73 1.15 -18.10 -4.81
C PRO A 73 -0.15 -17.40 -4.42
N ALA A 74 -0.36 -17.12 -3.13
CA ALA A 74 -1.54 -16.39 -2.67
C ALA A 74 -1.57 -14.94 -3.18
N HIS A 75 -0.43 -14.23 -3.16
CA HIS A 75 -0.35 -12.87 -3.70
C HIS A 75 -0.56 -12.87 -5.22
N LEU A 76 0.09 -13.79 -5.94
CA LEU A 76 -0.08 -13.93 -7.40
C LEU A 76 -1.53 -14.25 -7.80
N HIS A 77 -2.22 -15.08 -7.00
CA HIS A 77 -3.63 -15.39 -7.21
C HIS A 77 -4.51 -14.14 -7.09
N LEU A 78 -4.34 -13.34 -6.03
CA LEU A 78 -5.08 -12.09 -5.86
C LEU A 78 -4.73 -11.07 -6.95
N GLY A 79 -3.46 -10.99 -7.36
CA GLY A 79 -3.04 -10.15 -8.48
C GLY A 79 -3.74 -10.52 -9.79
N HIS A 80 -3.85 -11.81 -10.10
CA HIS A 80 -4.61 -12.28 -11.26
C HIS A 80 -6.11 -11.95 -11.12
N LEU A 81 -6.69 -12.18 -9.95
CA LEU A 81 -8.10 -11.95 -9.69
C LEU A 81 -8.48 -10.46 -9.80
N TYR A 82 -7.66 -9.54 -9.27
CA TYR A 82 -8.06 -8.13 -9.12
C TYR A 82 -7.39 -7.14 -10.07
N SER A 83 -6.32 -7.51 -10.77
CA SER A 83 -5.59 -6.60 -11.67
C SER A 83 -6.48 -5.88 -12.69
N HIS A 84 -7.53 -6.55 -13.18
CA HIS A 84 -8.46 -5.99 -14.15
C HIS A 84 -9.35 -4.88 -13.58
N THR A 85 -9.43 -4.72 -12.25
CA THR A 85 -10.24 -3.70 -11.56
C THR A 85 -9.51 -2.37 -11.39
N PHE A 86 -8.20 -2.31 -11.60
CA PHE A 86 -7.40 -1.11 -11.40
C PHE A 86 -7.29 -0.24 -12.66
N ASP A 87 -7.50 1.06 -12.51
CA ASP A 87 -7.24 2.08 -13.55
C ASP A 87 -5.78 2.54 -13.48
N LYS A 88 -5.27 2.73 -12.25
CA LYS A 88 -3.89 3.14 -12.00
C LYS A 88 -3.28 2.39 -10.82
N VAL A 89 -2.06 1.91 -11.00
CA VAL A 89 -1.24 1.31 -9.95
C VAL A 89 0.13 1.96 -9.96
N LEU A 90 0.64 2.28 -8.77
CA LEU A 90 2.02 2.70 -8.53
C LEU A 90 2.49 1.91 -7.32
N VAL A 91 3.62 1.22 -7.47
CA VAL A 91 4.26 0.44 -6.42
C VAL A 91 5.70 0.93 -6.30
N PHE A 92 6.14 1.14 -5.08
CA PHE A 92 7.53 1.45 -4.77
C PHE A 92 7.86 0.84 -3.41
N ASP A 93 9.06 0.28 -3.31
CA ASP A 93 9.62 -0.18 -2.05
C ASP A 93 10.54 0.90 -1.50
N TYR A 94 10.46 1.14 -0.19
CA TYR A 94 11.35 2.05 0.49
C TYR A 94 11.80 1.44 1.82
N ILE A 95 13.05 1.72 2.16
CA ILE A 95 13.61 1.34 3.46
C ILE A 95 13.35 2.52 4.39
N ILE A 96 12.87 2.26 5.59
CA ILE A 96 12.80 3.27 6.65
C ILE A 96 14.21 3.40 7.23
N PRO A 97 14.97 4.48 6.92
CA PRO A 97 16.27 4.65 7.55
C PRO A 97 16.05 4.91 9.05
N ILE A 98 16.83 4.26 9.90
CA ILE A 98 16.96 4.68 11.31
C ILE A 98 17.80 5.96 11.29
N THR A 99 17.18 7.06 10.89
CA THR A 99 17.74 8.39 11.11
C THR A 99 17.23 8.82 12.47
N THR A 100 18.09 8.81 13.47
CA THR A 100 17.81 9.47 14.74
C THR A 100 17.60 10.95 14.44
N ILE A 101 16.35 11.40 14.39
CA ILE A 101 16.04 12.83 14.33
C ILE A 101 16.27 13.36 15.74
N SER A 102 17.54 13.62 16.07
CA SER A 102 17.86 14.36 17.29
C SER A 102 17.22 15.74 17.17
N PRO A 103 16.40 16.18 18.14
CA PRO A 103 15.96 17.55 18.20
C PRO A 103 17.19 18.38 18.56
N ASN A 104 17.96 18.85 17.57
CA ASN A 104 19.12 19.69 17.86
C ASN A 104 18.65 21.00 18.47
N SER A 105 18.95 21.12 19.77
CA SER A 105 19.49 22.30 20.45
C SER A 105 19.24 23.62 19.73
N SER A 106 18.22 24.33 20.19
CA SER A 106 18.09 25.77 19.96
C SER A 106 19.33 26.48 20.48
N THR A 107 20.23 26.86 19.57
CA THR A 107 21.23 27.90 19.77
C THR A 107 20.56 29.26 19.57
N SER A 108 20.37 30.01 20.66
CA SER A 108 20.86 31.37 20.90
C SER A 108 20.22 31.92 22.18
#